data_AF-A0A838NMB3-F1
#
_entry.id   AF-A0A838NMB3-F1
#
_cell.length_a   1.000
_cell.length_b   1.000
_cell.length_c   1.000
_cell.angle_alpha   90.00
_cell.angle_beta   90.00
_cell.angle_gamma   90.00
#
_symmetry.space_group_name_H-M   'P 1'
#
loop_
_entity.id
_entity.type
_entity.pdbx_description
1 polymer ?
#
loop_
_entity_poly.entity_id
_entity_poly.type
_entity_poly.pdbx_seq_one_letter_code
_entity_poly.pdbx_strand_id
1 'polypeptide(L)'
;MHMRLQEVLEYALDEVTRAGYHQRLPAGVVLTGGGALTPGIVELAREVFAMPARTGVPGQRLRGLADSVESPRMAVPAGLVLYGARQVAMSGGFGTGTRKSPAVEKVLAPVKRWLQDFF
;
A
#
# COMPACT_ATOMS: atom_id res chain seq x y z
N MET A 1 -18.81 -14.80 -12.25
CA MET A 1 -17.95 -14.01 -11.33
C MET A 1 -16.97 -13.07 -12.06
N HIS A 2 -16.51 -13.41 -13.27
CA HIS A 2 -15.50 -12.64 -14.02
C HIS A 2 -15.91 -11.22 -14.50
N MET A 3 -17.20 -10.94 -14.74
CA MET A 3 -17.64 -9.70 -15.40
C MET A 3 -17.24 -8.40 -14.67
N ARG A 4 -17.36 -8.35 -13.34
CA ARG A 4 -17.03 -7.13 -12.57
C ARG A 4 -15.53 -6.89 -12.45
N LEU A 5 -14.72 -7.95 -12.39
CA LEU A 5 -13.26 -7.79 -12.38
C LEU A 5 -12.78 -7.31 -13.74
N GLN A 6 -13.31 -7.88 -14.83
CA GLN A 6 -12.98 -7.47 -16.17
C GLN A 6 -13.30 -5.98 -16.39
N GLU A 7 -14.52 -5.56 -16.04
CA GLU A 7 -14.95 -4.16 -16.12
C GLU A 7 -14.02 -3.22 -15.34
N VAL A 8 -13.62 -3.59 -14.12
CA VAL A 8 -12.68 -2.78 -13.31
C VAL A 8 -11.29 -2.69 -13.97
N LEU A 9 -10.80 -3.78 -14.55
CA LEU A 9 -9.52 -3.79 -15.26
C LEU A 9 -9.58 -3.02 -16.57
N GLU A 10 -10.70 -3.08 -17.30
CA GLU A 10 -10.95 -2.28 -18.51
C GLU A 10 -10.97 -0.78 -18.17
N TYR A 11 -11.66 -0.39 -17.09
CA TYR A 11 -11.61 1.00 -16.61
C TYR A 11 -10.20 1.45 -16.23
N ALA A 12 -9.41 0.59 -15.60
CA ALA A 12 -8.02 0.89 -15.28
C ALA A 12 -7.15 1.01 -16.56
N LEU A 13 -7.40 0.20 -17.58
CA LEU A 13 -6.73 0.30 -18.88
C LEU A 13 -7.07 1.60 -19.60
N ASP A 14 -8.33 2.03 -19.58
CA ASP A 14 -8.76 3.32 -20.13
C ASP A 14 -8.04 4.48 -19.46
N GLU A 15 -7.85 4.42 -18.14
CA GLU A 15 -7.09 5.42 -17.39
C GLU A 15 -5.62 5.48 -17.83
N VAL A 16 -4.96 4.32 -17.93
CA VAL A 16 -3.56 4.20 -18.37
C VAL A 16 -3.39 4.73 -19.79
N THR A 17 -4.36 4.46 -20.66
CA THR A 17 -4.39 4.94 -22.04
C THR A 17 -4.57 6.45 -22.10
N ARG A 18 -5.52 7.00 -21.32
CA ARG A 18 -5.75 8.44 -21.21
C ARG A 18 -4.54 9.18 -20.65
N ALA A 19 -3.80 8.57 -19.75
CA ALA A 19 -2.56 9.12 -19.22
C ALA A 19 -1.37 9.03 -20.20
N GLY A 20 -1.52 8.38 -21.36
CA GLY A 20 -0.49 8.29 -22.40
C GLY A 20 0.62 7.28 -22.12
N TYR A 21 0.35 6.28 -21.25
CA TYR A 21 1.31 5.25 -20.87
C TYR A 21 1.02 3.87 -21.49
N HIS A 22 -0.05 3.73 -22.27
CA HIS A 22 -0.33 2.49 -22.98
C HIS A 22 0.88 2.11 -23.88
N GLN A 23 1.28 0.83 -23.83
CA GLN A 23 2.49 0.29 -24.47
C GLN A 23 3.85 0.86 -24.01
N ARG A 24 3.88 1.74 -23.00
CA ARG A 24 5.12 2.32 -22.42
C ARG A 24 5.48 1.71 -21.08
N LEU A 25 4.88 0.57 -20.74
CA LEU A 25 5.04 -0.14 -19.47
C LEU A 25 5.79 -1.48 -19.68
N PRO A 26 7.12 -1.47 -19.90
CA PRO A 26 7.88 -2.69 -20.17
C PRO A 26 7.87 -3.68 -18.99
N ALA A 27 7.67 -3.17 -17.77
CA ALA A 27 7.52 -3.99 -16.57
C ALA A 27 6.10 -4.56 -16.37
N GLY A 28 5.15 -4.17 -17.22
CA GLY A 28 3.76 -4.61 -17.20
C GLY A 28 2.96 -4.14 -15.97
N VAL A 29 1.94 -4.90 -15.60
CA VAL A 29 1.02 -4.63 -14.49
C VAL A 29 1.44 -5.37 -13.23
N VAL A 30 1.32 -4.69 -12.08
CA VAL A 30 1.47 -5.30 -10.76
C VAL A 30 0.18 -5.14 -9.98
N LEU A 31 -0.49 -6.25 -9.70
CA LEU A 31 -1.70 -6.28 -8.89
C LEU A 31 -1.33 -6.37 -7.41
N THR A 32 -1.92 -5.52 -6.57
CA THR A 32 -1.70 -5.51 -5.11
C THR A 32 -3.03 -5.39 -4.36
N GLY A 33 -2.98 -5.42 -3.03
CA GLY A 33 -4.17 -5.35 -2.17
C GLY A 33 -4.91 -6.69 -2.07
N GLY A 34 -6.07 -6.69 -1.40
CA GLY A 34 -6.87 -7.90 -1.21
C GLY A 34 -7.45 -8.46 -2.52
N GLY A 35 -7.78 -7.60 -3.48
CA GLY A 35 -8.33 -8.00 -4.78
C GLY A 35 -7.36 -8.87 -5.60
N ALA A 36 -6.05 -8.67 -5.43
CA ALA A 36 -5.01 -9.46 -6.11
C ALA A 36 -4.94 -10.93 -5.64
N LEU A 37 -5.67 -11.30 -4.57
CA LEU A 37 -5.82 -12.68 -4.12
C LEU A 37 -6.99 -13.41 -4.82
N THR A 38 -7.73 -12.72 -5.68
CA THR A 38 -8.84 -13.34 -6.41
C THR A 38 -8.30 -14.37 -7.41
N PRO A 39 -8.79 -15.61 -7.41
CA PRO A 39 -8.34 -16.63 -8.37
C PRO A 39 -8.54 -16.16 -9.81
N GLY A 40 -7.54 -16.38 -10.67
CA GLY A 40 -7.60 -16.04 -12.10
C GLY A 40 -7.38 -14.56 -12.44
N ILE A 41 -7.14 -13.69 -11.44
CA ILE A 41 -7.04 -12.24 -11.70
C ILE A 41 -5.78 -11.85 -12.47
N VAL A 42 -4.70 -12.62 -12.35
CA VAL A 42 -3.44 -12.36 -13.07
C VAL A 42 -3.61 -12.70 -14.55
N GLU A 43 -4.28 -13.80 -14.84
CA GLU A 43 -4.61 -14.27 -16.18
C GLU A 43 -5.53 -13.25 -16.86
N LEU A 44 -6.62 -12.86 -16.19
CA LEU A 44 -7.54 -11.84 -16.68
C LEU A 44 -6.83 -10.50 -16.93
N ALA A 45 -5.91 -10.08 -16.05
CA ALA A 45 -5.14 -8.87 -16.27
C ALA A 45 -4.17 -8.97 -17.47
N ARG A 46 -3.60 -10.14 -17.74
CA ARG A 46 -2.79 -10.34 -18.96
C ARG A 46 -3.63 -10.20 -20.21
N GLU A 47 -4.84 -10.75 -20.20
CA GLU A 47 -5.79 -10.67 -21.32
C GLU A 47 -6.24 -9.23 -21.56
N VAL A 48 -6.74 -8.54 -20.52
CA VAL A 48 -7.28 -7.18 -20.64
C VAL A 48 -6.18 -6.18 -21.04
N PHE A 49 -5.03 -6.20 -20.37
CA PHE A 49 -3.99 -5.20 -20.60
C PHE A 49 -3.05 -5.53 -21.76
N ALA A 50 -3.14 -6.74 -22.34
CA ALA A 50 -2.22 -7.25 -23.36
C ALA A 50 -0.73 -7.07 -23.01
N MET A 51 -0.39 -7.23 -21.72
CA MET A 51 0.98 -7.06 -21.21
C MET A 51 1.24 -8.01 -20.03
N PRO A 52 2.50 -8.24 -19.63
CA PRO A 52 2.81 -9.07 -18.47
C PRO A 52 2.10 -8.57 -17.22
N ALA A 53 1.43 -9.45 -16.47
CA ALA A 53 0.86 -9.13 -15.18
C ALA A 53 1.38 -10.09 -14.10
N ARG A 54 1.52 -9.59 -12.88
CA ARG A 54 1.89 -10.39 -11.71
C ARG A 54 1.28 -9.83 -10.44
N THR A 55 1.18 -10.67 -9.42
CA THR A 55 0.84 -10.25 -8.07
C THR A 55 2.08 -9.69 -7.37
N GLY A 56 1.96 -8.49 -6.79
CA GLY A 56 2.99 -7.85 -5.98
C GLY A 56 2.77 -8.10 -4.49
N VAL A 57 3.84 -8.47 -3.79
CA VAL A 57 3.87 -8.59 -2.33
C VAL A 57 4.89 -7.62 -1.76
N PRO A 58 4.62 -6.99 -0.60
CA PRO A 58 5.61 -6.16 0.05
C PRO A 58 6.76 -7.02 0.57
N GLY A 59 8.00 -6.56 0.36
CA GLY A 59 9.05 -6.83 1.32
C GLY A 59 9.77 -8.18 1.29
N GLN A 60 10.22 -8.68 0.12
CA GLN A 60 11.37 -9.61 0.10
C GLN A 60 12.61 -9.09 0.88
N ARG A 61 12.65 -7.77 1.15
CA ARG A 61 13.73 -7.08 1.89
C ARG A 61 13.33 -6.65 3.30
N LEU A 62 12.09 -6.90 3.74
CA LEU A 62 11.64 -6.64 5.12
C LEU A 62 12.07 -7.80 6.01
N ARG A 63 13.37 -7.89 6.29
CA ARG A 63 13.93 -8.98 7.12
C ARG A 63 13.46 -8.83 8.58
N GLY A 64 13.05 -9.94 9.19
CA GLY A 64 12.66 -10.01 10.60
C GLY A 64 11.19 -9.68 10.91
N LEU A 65 10.42 -9.25 9.91
CA LEU A 65 8.96 -9.14 9.98
C LEU A 65 8.37 -10.43 9.41
N ALA A 66 7.51 -11.10 10.19
CA ALA A 66 7.05 -12.46 9.95
C ALA A 66 6.43 -12.69 8.56
N ASP A 67 6.35 -13.97 8.15
CA ASP A 67 5.63 -14.49 6.98
C ASP A 67 4.21 -13.89 6.80
N SER A 68 3.63 -13.36 7.89
CA SER A 68 2.33 -12.67 7.91
C SER A 68 2.26 -11.38 7.07
N VAL A 69 3.40 -10.76 6.71
CA VAL A 69 3.41 -9.58 5.84
C VAL A 69 3.63 -9.90 4.35
N GLU A 70 3.98 -11.14 4.00
CA GLU A 70 4.21 -11.56 2.62
C GLU A 70 2.88 -11.84 1.90
N SER A 71 2.04 -10.82 1.83
CA SER A 71 0.74 -10.91 1.18
C SER A 71 0.40 -9.61 0.45
N PRO A 72 -0.23 -9.65 -0.73
CA PRO A 72 -0.60 -8.45 -1.49
C PRO A 72 -1.49 -7.51 -0.69
N ARG A 73 -2.32 -8.05 0.22
CA ARG A 73 -3.16 -7.28 1.15
C ARG A 73 -2.36 -6.37 2.08
N MET A 74 -1.09 -6.69 2.33
CA MET A 74 -0.21 -5.94 3.21
C MET A 74 0.59 -4.85 2.49
N ALA A 75 0.41 -4.68 1.17
CA ALA A 75 1.17 -3.71 0.37
C ALA A 75 1.03 -2.27 0.89
N VAL A 76 -0.21 -1.85 1.21
CA VAL A 76 -0.49 -0.50 1.74
C VAL A 76 0.10 -0.28 3.14
N PRO A 77 -0.22 -1.08 4.18
CA PRO A 77 0.33 -0.84 5.51
C PRO A 77 1.86 -0.94 5.53
N ALA A 78 2.45 -1.90 4.81
CA ALA A 78 3.91 -2.01 4.70
C ALA A 78 4.52 -0.77 4.02
N GLY A 79 3.91 -0.28 2.94
CA GLY A 79 4.33 0.92 2.24
C GLY A 79 4.29 2.18 3.12
N LEU A 80 3.22 2.34 3.92
CA LEU A 80 3.06 3.46 4.84
C LEU A 80 4.12 3.45 5.95
N VAL A 81 4.39 2.29 6.55
CA VAL A 81 5.44 2.16 7.58
C VAL A 81 6.82 2.46 7.00
N LEU A 82 7.13 1.91 5.81
CA LEU A 82 8.38 2.19 5.11
C LEU A 82 8.54 3.67 4.75
N TYR A 83 7.45 4.32 4.33
CA TYR A 83 7.43 5.75 4.03
C TYR A 83 7.73 6.58 5.28
N GLY A 84 7.04 6.32 6.39
CA GLY A 84 7.26 6.99 7.67
C GLY A 84 8.68 6.78 8.20
N ALA A 85 9.19 5.54 8.15
CA ALA A 85 10.57 5.22 8.55
C ALA A 85 11.61 5.99 7.72
N ARG A 86 11.40 6.12 6.41
CA ARG A 86 12.27 6.90 5.53
C ARG A 86 12.23 8.39 5.88
N GLN A 87 11.05 8.93 6.14
CA GLN A 87 10.89 10.33 6.53
C GLN A 87 11.62 10.61 7.86
N VAL A 88 11.47 9.73 8.85
CA VAL A 88 12.19 9.80 10.13
C VAL A 88 13.71 9.76 9.92
N ALA A 89 14.21 8.87 9.06
CA ALA A 89 15.64 8.75 8.76
C ALA A 89 16.19 10.00 8.04
N MET A 90 15.42 10.57 7.10
CA MET A 90 15.83 11.76 6.34
C MET A 90 15.69 13.07 7.14
N SER A 91 14.76 13.15 8.08
CA SER A 91 14.52 14.34 8.91
C SER A 91 15.39 14.41 10.17
N GLY A 92 16.42 13.55 10.31
CA GLY A 92 17.34 13.59 11.45
C GLY A 92 16.82 12.92 12.73
N GLY A 93 15.93 11.93 12.59
CA GLY A 93 15.35 11.16 13.70
C GLY A 93 13.94 11.61 14.08
N PHE A 94 13.21 10.72 14.76
CA PHE A 94 12.03 11.08 15.53
C PHE A 94 12.53 12.13 16.50
N GLY A 95 12.14 13.40 16.33
CA GLY A 95 12.77 14.51 17.01
C GLY A 95 13.05 14.18 18.48
N THR A 96 14.32 13.95 18.79
CA THR A 96 14.91 14.10 20.13
C THR A 96 14.96 15.57 20.53
N GLY A 97 14.21 16.44 19.83
CA GLY A 97 13.71 17.68 20.39
C GLY A 97 12.64 17.37 21.43
N THR A 98 13.06 17.22 22.68
CA THR A 98 12.25 17.61 23.84
C THR A 98 11.89 19.10 23.73
N ARG A 99 11.02 19.47 22.79
CA ARG A 99 10.12 20.61 22.95
C ARG A 99 8.79 20.01 23.36
N LYS A 100 8.58 19.94 24.68
CA LYS A 100 7.23 19.85 25.24
C LYS A 100 6.47 21.07 24.70
N SER A 101 5.74 20.89 23.60
CA SER A 101 4.85 21.91 23.10
C SER A 101 3.54 21.76 23.87
N PRO A 102 3.12 22.76 24.67
CA PRO A 102 1.91 22.69 25.49
C PRO A 102 0.62 22.50 24.65
N ALA A 103 0.70 22.72 23.34
CA ALA A 103 -0.38 22.41 22.40
C ALA A 103 -0.58 20.89 22.18
N VAL A 104 0.51 20.11 22.17
CA VAL A 104 0.45 18.65 21.94
C VAL A 104 -0.08 17.93 23.18
N GLU A 105 0.26 18.39 24.39
CA GLU A 105 -0.34 17.86 25.64
C GLU A 105 -1.85 18.13 25.72
N LYS A 106 -2.32 19.29 25.26
CA LYS A 106 -3.76 19.61 25.24
C LYS A 106 -4.55 18.73 24.29
N VAL A 107 -3.97 18.34 23.16
CA VAL A 107 -4.62 17.48 22.16
C VAL A 107 -4.57 16.00 22.55
N LEU A 108 -3.53 15.56 23.27
CA LEU A 108 -3.39 14.17 23.73
C LEU A 108 -4.11 13.88 25.06
N ALA A 109 -4.46 14.91 25.84
CA ALA A 109 -5.12 14.75 27.13
C ALA A 109 -6.47 13.98 27.10
N PRO A 110 -7.37 14.23 26.13
CA PRO A 110 -8.66 13.51 26.07
C PRO A 110 -8.47 12.02 25.75
N VAL A 111 -7.54 11.69 24.86
CA VAL A 111 -7.25 10.31 24.42
C VAL A 111 -6.60 9.51 25.54
N LYS A 112 -5.67 10.13 26.28
CA LYS A 112 -5.04 9.50 27.43
C LYS A 112 -6.04 9.19 28.54
N ARG A 113 -6.96 10.13 28.81
CA ARG A 113 -7.99 9.95 29.84
C ARG A 113 -8.97 8.84 29.47
N TRP A 114 -9.40 8.80 28.21
CA TRP A 114 -10.23 7.72 27.69
C TRP A 114 -9.58 6.33 27.84
N LEU A 115 -8.27 6.22 27.58
CA LEU A 115 -7.55 4.95 27.68
C LEU A 115 -7.38 4.48 29.13
N GLN A 116 -7.27 5.42 30.08
CA GLN A 116 -7.21 5.13 31.52
C GLN A 116 -8.57 4.77 32.12
N ASP A 117 -9.67 5.18 31.48
CA ASP A 117 -11.02 4.81 31.92
C ASP A 117 -11.44 3.42 31.37
N PHE A 118 -10.73 2.88 30.38
CA PHE A 118 -11.03 1.59 29.72
C PHE A 118 -10.20 0.41 30.23
N PHE A 119 -9.12 0.65 30.99
CA PHE A 119 -8.23 -0.34 31.60
C PHE A 119 -8.06 -0.06 33.09
#